data_AF-A0A093HQJ4-F1
#
_entry.id   AF-A0A093HQJ4-F1
#
_cell.length_a   1.000
_cell.length_b   1.000
_cell.length_c   1.000
_cell.angle_alpha   90.00
_cell.angle_beta   90.00
_cell.angle_gamma   90.00
#
_symmetry.space_group_name_H-M   'P 1'
#
loop_
_entity.id
_entity.type
_entity.pdbx_description
1 polymer ?
#
loop_
_entity_poly.entity_id
_entity_poly.type
_entity_poly.pdbx_seq_one_letter_code
_entity_poly.pdbx_strand_id
1 'polypeptide(L)' 'KDGERVETDREDPRSHRTLLPGGSLFFLRVVHGRRSKPDEGVYACVARNYLGEATSRNASLEVA' A
#
# COMPACT_ATOMS: atom_id res chain seq x y z
N LYS A 1 5.70 -0.17 -0.11
CA LYS A 1 5.81 -1.39 0.71
C LYS A 1 7.25 -1.86 0.61
N ASP A 2 7.97 -1.94 1.71
CA ASP A 2 9.37 -2.43 1.76
C ASP A 2 10.29 -1.72 0.74
N GLY A 3 10.06 -0.43 0.51
CA GLY A 3 10.76 0.38 -0.50
C GLY A 3 10.19 0.31 -1.92
N GLU A 4 9.31 -0.64 -2.23
CA GLU A 4 8.67 -0.78 -3.53
C GLU A 4 7.33 -0.03 -3.62
N ARG A 5 6.99 0.43 -4.83
CA ARG A 5 5.70 1.07 -5.09
C ARG A 5 4.57 0.05 -4.96
N VAL A 6 3.52 0.41 -4.23
CA VAL A 6 2.34 -0.44 -4.08
C VAL A 6 1.42 -0.20 -5.26
N GLU A 7 1.11 -1.25 -6.01
CA GLU A 7 0.08 -1.23 -7.04
C GLU A 7 -1.32 -1.22 -6.40
N THR A 8 -2.20 -0.37 -6.92
CA THR A 8 -3.57 -0.15 -6.47
C THR A 8 -4.56 -0.25 -7.63
N ASP A 9 -5.83 -0.12 -7.33
CA ASP A 9 -6.92 -0.01 -8.30
C ASP A 9 -6.78 1.13 -9.32
N ARG A 10 -5.91 2.11 -9.05
CA ARG A 10 -5.56 3.18 -10.01
C ARG A 10 -4.69 2.69 -11.16
N GLU A 11 -3.90 1.64 -10.95
CA GLU A 11 -3.01 1.06 -11.96
C GLU A 11 -3.61 -0.22 -12.55
N ASP A 12 -4.17 -1.09 -11.72
CA ASP A 12 -4.90 -2.29 -12.14
C ASP A 12 -6.28 -2.31 -11.47
N PRO A 13 -7.39 -2.10 -12.21
CA PRO A 13 -8.75 -2.17 -11.70
C PRO A 13 -9.13 -3.50 -11.02
N ARG A 14 -8.33 -4.56 -11.18
CA ARG A 14 -8.52 -5.87 -10.54
C ARG A 14 -7.77 -6.01 -9.21
N SER A 15 -6.95 -5.03 -8.84
CA SER A 15 -6.21 -5.03 -7.58
C SER A 15 -7.16 -5.08 -6.39
N HIS A 16 -6.82 -5.87 -5.37
CA HIS A 16 -7.56 -5.91 -4.10
C HIS A 16 -7.18 -4.76 -3.15
N ARG A 17 -6.31 -3.85 -3.60
CA ARG A 17 -5.82 -2.69 -2.86
C ARG A 17 -6.38 -1.43 -3.51
N THR A 18 -7.08 -0.62 -2.73
CA THR A 18 -7.72 0.60 -3.19
C THR A 18 -7.12 1.81 -2.51
N LEU A 19 -6.84 2.87 -3.27
CA LEU A 19 -6.45 4.16 -2.72
C LEU A 19 -7.68 5.07 -2.59
N LEU A 20 -8.19 5.21 -1.37
CA LEU A 20 -9.38 6.02 -1.08
C LEU A 20 -9.13 7.51 -1.37
N PRO A 21 -10.17 8.33 -1.63
CA PRO A 21 -10.02 9.76 -1.93
C PRO A 21 -9.26 10.55 -0.85
N GLY A 22 -9.33 10.12 0.41
CA GLY A 22 -8.58 10.73 1.53
C GLY A 22 -7.09 10.32 1.63
N GLY A 23 -6.60 9.46 0.73
CA GLY A 23 -5.20 9.02 0.70
C GLY A 23 -4.90 7.76 1.53
N SER A 24 -5.89 7.21 2.23
CA SER A 24 -5.75 5.93 2.93
C SER A 24 -5.68 4.76 1.95
N LEU A 25 -4.71 3.85 2.18
CA LEU A 25 -4.66 2.56 1.50
C LEU A 25 -5.64 1.59 2.17
N PHE A 26 -6.58 1.06 1.40
CA PHE A 26 -7.58 0.11 1.84
C PHE A 26 -7.34 -1.26 1.19
N PHE A 27 -7.47 -2.33 1.96
CA PHE A 27 -7.37 -3.71 1.46
C PHE A 27 -8.77 -4.32 1.51
N LEU A 28 -9.33 -4.69 0.35
CA LEU A 28 -10.61 -5.42 0.27
C LEU A 28 -10.51 -6.80 0.93
N ARG A 29 -9.32 -7.39 0.87
CA ARG A 29 -8.91 -8.60 1.59
C ARG A 29 -7.42 -8.54 1.81
N VAL A 30 -6.93 -9.18 2.87
CA VAL A 30 -5.49 -9.38 3.07
C VAL A 30 -5.11 -10.75 2.52
N VAL A 31 -4.18 -10.77 1.58
CA VAL A 31 -3.65 -11.99 0.97
C VAL A 31 -2.44 -12.46 1.77
N HIS A 32 -2.61 -13.57 2.48
CA HIS A 32 -1.58 -14.24 3.25
C HIS A 32 -1.58 -15.73 2.89
N GLY A 33 -0.65 -16.15 2.02
CA GLY A 33 -0.51 -17.53 1.59
C GLY A 33 0.79 -18.17 2.08
N ARG A 34 0.85 -19.51 2.08
CA ARG A 34 2.05 -20.26 2.48
C ARG A 34 3.28 -19.97 1.63
N ARG A 35 3.09 -19.64 0.35
CA ARG A 35 4.18 -19.40 -0.62
C ARG A 35 4.52 -17.92 -0.81
N SER A 36 3.53 -17.05 -0.62
CA SER A 36 3.71 -15.60 -0.77
C SER A 36 2.79 -14.86 0.17
N LYS A 37 3.32 -13.77 0.72
CA LYS A 37 2.60 -12.86 1.60
C LYS A 37 2.68 -11.45 1.00
N PRO A 38 2.01 -11.20 -0.13
CA PRO A 38 2.20 -9.98 -0.89
C PRO A 38 1.76 -8.72 -0.14
N ASP A 39 0.89 -8.86 0.87
CA ASP A 39 0.38 -7.73 1.68
C ASP A 39 1.13 -7.55 3.01
N GLU A 40 1.87 -8.55 3.49
CA GLU A 40 2.65 -8.43 4.74
C GLU A 40 3.92 -7.61 4.49
N GLY A 41 4.18 -6.59 5.30
CA GLY A 41 5.37 -5.75 5.17
C GLY A 41 5.22 -4.36 5.77
N VAL A 42 6.20 -3.50 5.50
CA VAL A 42 6.24 -2.12 6.00
C VAL A 42 5.78 -1.14 4.93
N TYR A 43 4.81 -0.31 5.28
CA TYR A 43 4.19 0.68 4.41
C TYR A 43 4.53 2.10 4.85
N ALA A 44 4.70 2.99 3.88
CA ALA A 44 4.72 4.42 4.06
C ALA A 44 3.96 5.06 2.91
N CYS A 45 3.26 6.17 3.15
CA CYS A 45 2.67 6.97 2.09
C CYS A 45 3.63 8.08 1.67
N VAL A 46 3.67 8.36 0.37
CA VAL A 46 4.47 9.44 -0.22
C VAL A 46 3.50 10.39 -0.92
N ALA A 47 3.41 11.61 -0.41
CA ALA A 47 2.63 12.69 -1.01
C ALA A 47 3.54 13.59 -1.83
N ARG A 48 3.21 13.80 -3.11
CA ARG A 48 4.01 14.60 -4.06
C ARG A 48 3.19 15.75 -4.63
N ASN A 49 3.80 16.91 -4.77
CA ASN A 49 3.28 18.02 -5.57
C ASN A 49 4.43 18.68 -6.37
N TYR A 50 4.17 19.83 -6.99
CA TYR A 50 5.16 20.55 -7.82
C TYR A 50 6.30 21.18 -7.02
N LEU A 51 6.18 21.31 -5.69
CA LEU A 51 7.19 21.87 -4.80
C LEU A 51 8.08 20.81 -4.16
N GLY A 52 7.62 19.56 -4.09
CA GLY A 52 8.40 18.48 -3.48
C GLY A 52 7.58 17.27 -3.04
N GLU A 53 8.12 16.53 -2.08
CA GLU A 53 7.58 15.28 -1.56
C GLU A 53 7.63 15.23 -0.03
N ALA A 54 6.65 14.56 0.57
CA ALA A 54 6.61 14.24 1.99
C ALA A 54 6.33 12.75 2.18
N THR A 55 7.11 12.08 3.02
CA THR A 55 6.95 10.65 3.35
C THR A 55 6.44 10.51 4.79
N SER A 56 5.45 9.65 5.00
CA SER A 56 4.93 9.37 6.34
C SER A 56 5.91 8.55 7.18
N ARG A 57 5.57 8.38 8.47
CA ARG A 57 6.14 7.31 9.28
C ARG A 57 5.80 5.94 8.68
N ASN A 58 6.67 4.98 8.93
CA ASN A 58 6.44 3.58 8.59
C ASN A 58 5.32 2.97 9.45
N ALA A 59 4.54 2.07 8.85
CA ALA A 59 3.54 1.24 9.52
C ALA A 59 3.71 -0.22 9.07
N SER A 60 3.74 -1.17 10.01
CA SER A 60 3.78 -2.60 9.69
C SER A 60 2.38 -3.17 9.55
N LEU A 61 2.21 -4.04 8.55
CA LEU A 61 1.02 -4.88 8.39
C LEU A 61 1.45 -6.35 8.55
N GLU A 62 0.96 -6.98 9.62
CA GLU A 62 1.23 -8.37 9.98
C GLU A 62 -0.10 -9.13 10.15
N VAL A 63 -0.12 -10.41 9.79
CA VAL A 63 -1.28 -11.30 9.95
C VAL A 63 -0.91 -12.40 10.96
N ALA A 64 -1.71 -12.53 12.02
CA ALA A 64 -1.50 -13.47 13.12
C ALA A 64 -2.17 -14.83 12.88
#